data_AF-A0A4Y7TGD6-F1
#
_entry.id   AF-A0A4Y7TGD6-F1
#
_cell.length_a   1.000
_cell.length_b   1.000
_cell.length_c   1.000
_cell.angle_alpha   90.00
_cell.angle_beta   90.00
_cell.angle_gamma   90.00
#
_symmetry.space_group_name_H-M   'P 1'
#
loop_
_entity.id
_entity.type
_entity.pdbx_description
1 polymer ?
#
loop_
_entity_poly.entity_id
_entity_poly.type
_entity_poly.pdbx_seq_one_letter_code
_entity_poly.pdbx_strand_id
1 'polypeptide(L)'
;MRFTITAFIFTLLALFSTLVAAAPILEKRDVFVPPIIAPAEGAVWPKGSQQTVSWDVSSPPKQITNTKGRIVLRSVEQERLLLDQPLAEGFDILDGSRSVSVPTDIPAGEYQIVVFGNSGNWGPVFEIVDALNMTPELRIQTDTTK
;
A
#
# COMPACT_ATOMS: atom_id res chain seq x y z
N MET A 1 12.41 -11.02 -78.37
CA MET A 1 11.60 -10.71 -77.17
C MET A 1 11.80 -11.82 -76.15
N ARG A 2 12.64 -11.61 -75.14
CA ARG A 2 12.86 -12.54 -74.03
C ARG A 2 13.06 -11.72 -72.76
N PHE A 3 11.95 -11.26 -72.22
CA PHE A 3 11.86 -10.71 -70.88
C PHE A 3 10.58 -11.26 -70.25
N THR A 4 10.54 -11.25 -68.92
CA THR A 4 9.32 -11.34 -68.08
C THR A 4 8.67 -12.71 -67.88
N ILE A 5 9.38 -13.70 -67.32
CA ILE A 5 8.70 -14.78 -66.56
C ILE A 5 9.23 -14.85 -65.11
N THR A 6 10.52 -14.59 -64.88
CA THR A 6 11.11 -14.63 -63.52
C THR A 6 10.65 -13.49 -62.61
N ALA A 7 10.26 -12.34 -63.19
CA ALA A 7 9.79 -11.18 -62.44
C ALA A 7 8.36 -11.33 -61.87
N PHE A 8 7.59 -12.33 -62.34
CA PHE A 8 6.20 -12.54 -61.93
C PHE A 8 6.05 -13.41 -60.68
N ILE A 9 7.08 -14.20 -60.35
CA ILE A 9 7.04 -15.12 -59.20
C ILE A 9 7.44 -14.40 -57.90
N PHE A 10 8.33 -13.39 -57.98
CA PHE A 10 8.71 -12.59 -56.81
C PHE A 10 7.63 -11.59 -56.36
N THR A 11 6.75 -11.14 -57.26
CA THR A 11 5.62 -10.26 -56.92
C THR A 11 4.47 -11.00 -56.25
N LEU A 12 4.34 -12.32 -56.45
CA LEU A 12 3.30 -13.13 -55.80
C LEU A 12 3.64 -13.49 -54.34
N LEU A 13 4.93 -13.51 -53.98
CA LEU A 13 5.37 -13.83 -52.61
C LEU A 13 5.27 -12.65 -51.63
N ALA A 14 5.12 -11.42 -52.13
CA ALA A 14 5.02 -10.21 -51.31
C ALA A 14 3.59 -9.91 -50.78
N LEU A 15 2.60 -10.72 -51.18
CA LEU A 15 1.18 -10.54 -50.77
C LEU A 15 0.83 -11.18 -49.42
N PHE A 16 1.79 -11.82 -48.74
CA PHE A 16 1.61 -12.35 -47.38
C PHE A 16 2.14 -11.42 -46.29
N SER A 17 2.09 -10.11 -46.51
CA SER A 17 2.19 -9.14 -45.40
C SER A 17 0.88 -9.14 -44.62
N THR A 18 0.64 -10.19 -43.83
CA THR A 18 -0.46 -10.20 -42.86
C THR A 18 -0.13 -9.19 -41.77
N LEU A 19 -0.87 -8.08 -41.77
CA LEU A 19 -1.00 -7.19 -40.63
C LEU A 19 -1.55 -8.00 -39.45
N VAL A 20 -0.66 -8.48 -38.58
CA VAL A 20 -1.06 -8.88 -37.23
C VAL A 20 -1.39 -7.58 -36.49
N ALA A 21 -2.64 -7.18 -36.56
CA ALA A 21 -3.19 -6.16 -35.68
C ALA A 21 -3.45 -6.83 -34.32
N ALA A 22 -2.43 -6.88 -33.47
CA ALA A 22 -2.61 -7.18 -32.06
C ALA A 22 -3.32 -5.99 -31.41
N ALA A 23 -4.66 -5.95 -31.47
CA ALA A 23 -5.43 -5.02 -30.67
C ALA A 23 -5.24 -5.41 -29.20
N PRO A 24 -4.74 -4.51 -28.32
CA PRO A 24 -4.65 -4.84 -26.91
C PRO A 24 -6.05 -5.10 -26.39
N ILE A 25 -6.27 -6.29 -25.81
CA ILE A 25 -7.49 -6.59 -25.06
C ILE A 25 -7.47 -5.63 -23.87
N LEU A 26 -8.29 -4.59 -23.96
CA LEU A 26 -8.46 -3.59 -22.92
C LEU A 26 -9.36 -4.19 -21.84
N GLU A 27 -8.84 -5.16 -21.08
CA GLU A 27 -9.53 -5.60 -19.87
C GLU A 27 -9.57 -4.41 -18.89
N LYS A 28 -10.77 -4.12 -18.37
CA LYS A 28 -10.99 -2.99 -17.46
C LYS A 28 -10.22 -3.27 -16.17
N ARG A 29 -9.08 -2.61 -16.01
CA ARG A 29 -8.34 -2.59 -14.75
C ARG A 29 -9.12 -1.73 -13.76
N ASP A 30 -9.34 -2.23 -12.56
CA ASP A 30 -10.05 -1.50 -11.51
C ASP A 30 -9.08 -0.98 -10.45
N VAL A 31 -9.55 -0.01 -9.67
CA VAL A 31 -8.87 0.50 -8.49
C VAL A 31 -9.30 -0.36 -7.30
N PHE A 32 -8.35 -0.99 -6.63
CA PHE A 32 -8.63 -1.74 -5.42
C PHE A 32 -8.65 -0.81 -4.20
N VAL A 33 -9.77 -0.78 -3.49
CA VAL A 33 -10.02 0.05 -2.29
C VAL A 33 -10.50 -0.86 -1.15
N PRO A 34 -9.60 -1.61 -0.50
CA PRO A 34 -10.00 -2.60 0.49
C PRO A 34 -10.48 -1.94 1.79
N PRO A 35 -11.62 -2.38 2.37
CA PRO A 35 -12.05 -2.00 3.71
C PRO A 35 -10.96 -2.27 4.76
N ILE A 36 -10.65 -1.29 5.62
CA ILE A 36 -9.72 -1.49 6.74
C ILE A 36 -10.45 -2.23 7.86
N ILE A 37 -9.80 -3.26 8.41
CA ILE A 37 -10.28 -4.08 9.53
C ILE A 37 -9.59 -3.67 10.83
N ALA A 38 -8.28 -3.45 10.81
CA ALA A 38 -7.49 -3.02 11.97
C ALA A 38 -6.61 -1.80 11.62
N PRO A 39 -6.49 -0.81 12.51
CA PRO A 39 -7.08 -0.74 13.86
C PRO A 39 -8.61 -0.59 13.82
N ALA A 40 -9.27 -1.16 14.84
CA ALA A 40 -10.68 -0.91 15.09
C ALA A 40 -10.88 0.47 15.73
N GLU A 41 -12.11 0.95 15.72
CA GLU A 41 -12.47 2.20 16.40
C GLU A 41 -12.09 2.15 17.88
N GLY A 42 -11.45 3.22 18.37
CA GLY A 42 -11.02 3.33 19.77
C GLY A 42 -9.80 2.48 20.16
N ALA A 43 -9.09 1.88 19.19
CA ALA A 43 -7.79 1.26 19.47
C ALA A 43 -6.79 2.30 20.00
N VAL A 44 -5.85 1.86 20.84
CA VAL A 44 -4.81 2.74 21.42
C VAL A 44 -3.44 2.21 21.05
N TRP A 45 -2.65 3.04 20.37
CA TRP A 45 -1.33 2.71 19.84
C TRP A 45 -0.24 3.54 20.53
N PRO A 46 0.60 2.92 21.36
CA PRO A 46 1.76 3.62 21.92
C PRO A 46 2.77 3.98 20.84
N LYS A 47 3.33 5.19 20.88
CA LYS A 47 4.46 5.58 20.01
C LYS A 47 5.61 4.57 20.12
N GLY A 48 6.25 4.26 18.98
CA GLY A 48 7.35 3.30 18.89
C GLY A 48 6.95 1.83 18.98
N SER A 49 5.67 1.50 19.22
CA SER A 49 5.21 0.12 19.24
C SER A 49 5.11 -0.48 17.83
N GLN A 50 5.23 -1.82 17.75
CA GLN A 50 4.88 -2.57 16.55
C GLN A 50 3.39 -2.87 16.56
N GLN A 51 2.71 -2.48 15.48
CA GLN A 51 1.27 -2.67 15.29
C GLN A 51 1.01 -3.44 14.01
N THR A 52 -0.20 -3.98 13.88
CA THR A 52 -0.65 -4.64 12.64
C THR A 52 -1.82 -3.88 12.05
N VAL A 53 -1.65 -3.43 10.82
CA VAL A 53 -2.73 -2.93 9.98
C VAL A 53 -3.26 -4.10 9.16
N SER A 54 -4.58 -4.24 9.08
CA SER A 54 -5.21 -5.28 8.24
C SER A 54 -6.41 -4.74 7.49
N TRP A 55 -6.68 -5.32 6.33
CA TRP A 55 -7.73 -4.92 5.42
C TRP A 55 -8.31 -6.13 4.68
N ASP A 56 -9.54 -6.00 4.20
CA ASP A 56 -10.24 -7.10 3.53
C ASP A 56 -9.76 -7.28 2.08
N VAL A 57 -9.28 -8.49 1.79
CA VAL A 57 -8.83 -8.93 0.46
C VAL A 57 -9.65 -10.09 -0.10
N SER A 58 -10.85 -10.33 0.45
CA SER A 58 -11.74 -11.42 0.06
C SER A 58 -12.37 -11.26 -1.33
N SER A 59 -12.48 -10.02 -1.81
CA SER A 59 -13.14 -9.67 -3.07
C SER A 59 -12.33 -8.69 -3.94
N PRO A 60 -11.09 -9.01 -4.35
CA PRO A 60 -10.31 -8.13 -5.20
C PRO A 60 -10.86 -8.11 -6.64
N PRO A 61 -10.74 -6.98 -7.36
CA PRO A 61 -11.03 -6.94 -8.80
C PRO A 61 -10.19 -7.94 -9.57
N LYS A 62 -10.75 -8.51 -10.66
CA LYS A 62 -10.05 -9.48 -11.52
C LYS A 62 -8.74 -8.95 -12.10
N GLN A 63 -8.67 -7.65 -12.34
CA GLN A 63 -7.46 -6.96 -12.77
C GLN A 63 -7.24 -5.72 -11.91
N ILE A 64 -6.11 -5.68 -11.22
CA ILE A 64 -5.71 -4.56 -10.36
C ILE A 64 -4.70 -3.71 -11.11
N THR A 65 -4.98 -2.41 -11.20
CA THR A 65 -4.11 -1.46 -11.91
C THR A 65 -2.76 -1.26 -11.22
N ASN A 66 -2.75 -1.27 -9.88
CA ASN A 66 -1.54 -1.14 -9.05
C ASN A 66 -1.68 -2.00 -7.79
N THR A 67 -0.79 -2.96 -7.63
CA THR A 67 -0.74 -3.82 -6.45
C THR A 67 0.21 -3.30 -5.38
N LYS A 68 0.98 -2.23 -5.64
CA LYS A 68 1.91 -1.67 -4.67
C LYS A 68 1.18 -0.83 -3.65
N GLY A 69 1.10 -1.39 -2.45
CA GLY A 69 0.44 -0.80 -1.29
C GLY A 69 1.29 0.26 -0.60
N ARG A 70 0.62 1.19 0.06
CA ARG A 70 1.22 2.19 0.95
C ARG A 70 0.29 2.48 2.12
N ILE A 71 0.84 2.56 3.33
CA ILE A 71 0.09 2.84 4.56
C ILE A 71 0.57 4.18 5.09
N VAL A 72 -0.36 5.10 5.35
CA VAL A 72 -0.05 6.38 6.01
C VAL A 72 -1.03 6.65 7.14
N LEU A 73 -0.64 7.59 8.01
CA LEU A 73 -1.53 8.17 9.01
C LEU A 73 -2.24 9.40 8.45
N ARG A 74 -3.49 9.59 8.88
CA ARG A 74 -4.22 10.87 8.79
C ARG A 74 -4.40 11.40 10.21
N SER A 75 -3.95 12.62 10.48
CA SER A 75 -4.28 13.32 11.74
C SER A 75 -5.72 13.83 11.64
N VAL A 76 -6.53 13.51 12.66
CA VAL A 76 -7.90 14.04 12.75
C VAL A 76 -7.87 15.52 13.11
N GLU A 77 -7.07 15.91 14.11
CA GLU A 77 -6.94 17.30 14.56
C GLU A 77 -6.43 18.23 13.46
N GLN A 78 -5.40 17.82 12.70
CA GLN A 78 -4.83 18.64 11.62
C GLN A 78 -5.55 18.44 10.27
N GLU A 79 -6.52 17.53 10.21
CA GLU A 79 -7.22 17.10 8.99
C GLU A 79 -6.30 16.73 7.82
N ARG A 80 -5.08 16.25 8.09
CA ARG A 80 -4.00 16.09 7.11
C ARG A 80 -3.44 14.68 7.06
N LEU A 81 -3.13 14.20 5.86
CA LEU A 81 -2.36 12.98 5.61
C LEU A 81 -0.86 13.22 5.83
N LEU A 82 -0.21 12.32 6.56
CA LEU A 82 1.23 12.31 6.75
C LEU A 82 1.91 11.57 5.59
N LEU A 83 1.82 12.16 4.40
CA LEU A 83 2.30 11.54 3.16
C LEU A 83 3.82 11.44 3.10
N ASP A 84 4.58 12.26 3.83
CA ASP A 84 6.04 12.25 3.78
C ASP A 84 6.67 11.21 4.72
N GLN A 85 5.86 10.58 5.58
CA GLN A 85 6.29 9.57 6.55
C GLN A 85 5.33 8.37 6.51
N PRO A 86 5.35 7.55 5.44
CA PRO A 86 4.53 6.35 5.36
C PRO A 86 4.94 5.33 6.44
N LEU A 87 3.97 4.63 7.00
CA LEU A 87 4.20 3.54 7.95
C LEU A 87 4.78 2.29 7.27
N ALA A 88 4.41 2.08 5.99
CA ALA A 88 4.94 1.05 5.12
C ALA A 88 4.62 1.38 3.66
N GLU A 89 5.45 0.92 2.72
CA GLU A 89 5.21 1.09 1.29
C GLU A 89 5.86 -0.02 0.45
N GLY A 90 5.39 -0.20 -0.78
CA GLY A 90 5.96 -1.13 -1.77
C GLY A 90 5.58 -2.61 -1.58
N PHE A 91 4.78 -2.93 -0.57
CA PHE A 91 4.22 -4.27 -0.33
C PHE A 91 3.10 -4.60 -1.32
N ASP A 92 2.67 -5.86 -1.38
CA ASP A 92 1.51 -6.24 -2.19
C ASP A 92 0.22 -5.96 -1.41
N ILE A 93 -0.67 -5.14 -1.96
CA ILE A 93 -1.96 -4.81 -1.34
C ILE A 93 -2.86 -6.05 -1.18
N LEU A 94 -2.55 -7.17 -1.85
CA LEU A 94 -3.25 -8.44 -1.67
C LEU A 94 -2.77 -9.24 -0.46
N ASP A 95 -1.72 -8.80 0.25
CA ASP A 95 -1.24 -9.45 1.47
C ASP A 95 -2.28 -9.38 2.63
N GLY A 96 -3.22 -8.44 2.56
CA GLY A 96 -4.32 -8.28 3.54
C GLY A 96 -3.89 -7.76 4.92
N SER A 97 -2.58 -7.68 5.18
CA SER A 97 -2.05 -7.11 6.42
C SER A 97 -0.61 -6.66 6.28
N ARG A 98 -0.20 -5.76 7.18
CA ARG A 98 1.18 -5.32 7.30
C ARG A 98 1.51 -4.95 8.74
N SER A 99 2.66 -5.41 9.22
CA SER A 99 3.23 -4.94 10.47
C SER A 99 3.94 -3.60 10.24
N VAL A 100 3.68 -2.63 11.12
CA VAL A 100 4.16 -1.25 11.04
C VAL A 100 4.70 -0.77 12.38
N SER A 101 5.66 0.14 12.35
CA SER A 101 6.14 0.85 13.55
C SER A 101 5.38 2.16 13.70
N VAL A 102 4.85 2.44 14.90
CA VAL A 102 4.20 3.72 15.20
C VAL A 102 5.28 4.81 15.32
N PRO A 103 5.20 5.93 14.58
CA PRO A 103 6.21 7.00 14.65
C PRO A 103 6.32 7.58 16.06
N THR A 104 7.52 7.97 16.46
CA THR A 104 7.77 8.60 17.77
C THR A 104 7.76 10.12 17.72
N ASP A 105 7.87 10.69 16.52
CA ASP A 105 8.05 12.12 16.23
C ASP A 105 6.77 12.82 15.75
N ILE A 106 5.60 12.24 16.07
CA ILE A 106 4.29 12.85 15.83
C ILE A 106 3.62 13.23 17.16
N PRO A 107 2.70 14.20 17.19
CA PRO A 107 1.86 14.45 18.35
C PRO A 107 1.07 13.21 18.79
N ALA A 108 0.75 13.11 20.08
CA ALA A 108 -0.27 12.16 20.52
C ALA A 108 -1.66 12.72 20.14
N GLY A 109 -2.65 11.86 19.93
CA GLY A 109 -4.00 12.27 19.57
C GLY A 109 -4.73 11.27 18.67
N GLU A 110 -5.78 11.75 18.00
CA GLU A 110 -6.63 10.93 17.13
C GLU A 110 -6.09 10.84 15.71
N TYR A 111 -6.03 9.61 15.19
CA TYR A 111 -5.54 9.28 13.87
C TYR A 111 -6.45 8.30 13.15
N GLN A 112 -6.29 8.22 11.84
CA GLN A 112 -6.86 7.17 11.00
C GLN A 112 -5.75 6.54 10.15
N ILE A 113 -5.88 5.25 9.87
CA ILE A 113 -5.05 4.61 8.85
C ILE A 113 -5.65 4.87 7.48
N VAL A 114 -4.78 5.15 6.51
CA VAL A 114 -5.14 5.14 5.10
C VAL A 114 -4.25 4.15 4.34
N VAL A 115 -4.88 3.16 3.72
CA VAL A 115 -4.22 2.19 2.83
C VAL A 115 -4.44 2.62 1.39
N PHE A 116 -3.36 2.82 0.65
CA PHE A 116 -3.32 3.22 -0.75
C PHE A 116 -2.91 2.06 -1.66
N GLY A 117 -3.63 1.93 -2.78
CA GLY A 117 -3.11 1.34 -4.02
C GLY A 117 -3.03 2.44 -5.09
N ASN A 118 -4.14 2.71 -5.78
CA ASN A 118 -4.32 3.92 -6.60
C ASN A 118 -5.26 4.95 -5.97
N SER A 119 -6.11 4.52 -5.03
CA SER A 119 -6.95 5.38 -4.19
C SER A 119 -6.73 4.96 -2.74
N GLY A 120 -7.01 5.85 -1.80
CA GLY A 120 -6.90 5.60 -0.36
C GLY A 120 -8.23 5.15 0.22
N ASN A 121 -8.21 4.11 1.06
CA ASN A 121 -9.34 3.79 1.93
C ASN A 121 -9.07 4.24 3.36
N TRP A 122 -10.02 4.93 3.98
CA TRP A 122 -9.89 5.44 5.34
C TRP A 122 -10.42 4.42 6.35
N GLY A 123 -9.64 4.18 7.38
CA GLY A 123 -10.04 3.34 8.50
C GLY A 123 -10.78 4.13 9.59
N PRO A 124 -11.19 3.43 10.66
CA PRO A 124 -11.76 4.03 11.85
C PRO A 124 -10.78 5.00 12.53
N VAL A 125 -11.32 5.87 13.38
CA VAL A 125 -10.52 6.72 14.28
C VAL A 125 -9.98 5.87 15.43
N PHE A 126 -8.71 6.07 15.75
CA PHE A 126 -8.02 5.44 16.87
C PHE A 126 -7.06 6.45 17.51
N GLU A 127 -6.55 6.14 18.70
CA GLU A 127 -5.70 7.05 19.47
C GLU A 127 -4.23 6.60 19.40
N ILE A 128 -3.32 7.55 19.15
CA ILE A 128 -1.88 7.36 19.37
C ILE A 128 -1.51 8.08 20.66
N VAL A 129 -0.92 7.35 21.60
CA VAL A 129 -0.50 7.86 22.91
C VAL A 129 1.02 7.85 23.02
N ASP A 130 1.55 8.69 23.90
CA ASP A 130 2.97 8.58 24.25
C ASP A 130 3.28 7.17 24.76
N ALA A 131 4.49 6.68 24.43
CA ALA A 131 4.94 5.42 24.98
C ALA A 131 4.84 5.52 26.50
N LEU A 132 4.19 4.54 27.15
CA LEU A 132 4.29 4.41 28.59
C LEU A 132 5.79 4.41 28.90
N ASN A 133 6.26 5.33 29.75
CA ASN A 133 7.63 5.32 30.25
C ASN A 133 7.85 3.99 30.97
N MET A 134 8.22 2.95 30.23
CA MET A 134 8.79 1.73 30.76
C MET A 134 10.25 2.03 31.13
N THR A 135 10.44 2.96 32.07
CA THR A 135 11.63 2.96 32.90
C THR A 135 11.57 1.65 33.69
N PRO A 136 12.59 0.78 33.63
CA PRO A 136 12.75 -0.26 34.63
C PRO A 136 13.06 0.45 35.95
N GLU A 137 12.03 0.83 36.70
CA GLU A 137 12.20 1.18 38.11
C GLU A 137 12.59 -0.11 38.83
N LEU A 138 13.90 -0.35 38.94
CA LEU A 138 14.56 -1.23 39.91
C LEU A 138 16.09 -1.13 39.71
N ARG A 139 16.67 0.05 39.96
CA ARG A 139 18.04 0.11 40.47
C ARG A 139 17.96 0.48 41.94
N ILE A 140 18.07 -0.57 42.75
CA ILE A 140 18.23 -0.56 44.20
C ILE A 140 19.07 0.64 44.63
N GLN A 141 18.46 1.50 45.43
CA GLN A 141 19.16 2.48 46.24
C GLN A 141 19.87 1.69 47.35
N THR A 142 21.10 1.24 47.10
CA THR A 142 21.99 0.85 48.21
C THR A 142 22.47 2.15 48.87
N ASP A 143 21.64 2.65 49.78
CA ASP A 143 22.13 3.36 50.95
C ASP A 143 22.92 2.35 51.79
N THR A 144 24.25 2.44 51.67
CA THR A 144 25.15 1.92 52.69
C THR A 144 25.96 3.09 53.20
N THR A 145 25.34 3.82 54.11
CA THR A 145 26.05 4.59 55.12
C THR A 145 26.57 3.62 56.20
N LYS A 146 27.85 3.27 56.13
CA LYS A 146 28.73 3.14 57.30
C LYS A 146 30.20 3.14 56.87
#